data_AF-A0AAP7QMR6-F1
#
_entry.id   AF-A0AAP7QMR6-F1
#
_cell.length_a   1.000
_cell.length_b   1.000
_cell.length_c   1.000
_cell.angle_alpha   90.00
_cell.angle_beta   90.00
_cell.angle_gamma   90.00
#
_symmetry.space_group_name_H-M   'P 1'
#
loop_
_entity.id
_entity.type
_entity.pdbx_description
1 polymer ?
#
loop_
_entity_poly.entity_id
_entity_poly.type
_entity_poly.pdbx_seq_one_letter_code
_entity_poly.pdbx_strand_id
1 'polypeptide(L)'
;MKKRMRLSVFMAVFLLALMLPFSNAQAAALKDGTYSVNYTVLKAEGNAVSMANDYWLKPAKVIVKNGNLTVQMTIKNSSWVTEFKVPGNGGYVDTTILSTNKKANTRLVQFQAQSLSKPITSKIHVTVKSADYDHDYTIQLKFDESSIKSLSSNSANQSAGAAESQQPSKESTNKADSSTTKQEENPQTGDTSQTGWLLVLVLCSGGFLARKWIIKH
;
A
#
# COMPACT_ATOMS: atom_id res chain seq x y z
N MET A 1 -42.80 -0.18 48.10
CA MET A 1 -42.80 -0.40 46.63
C MET A 1 -42.34 0.88 45.92
N LYS A 2 -41.04 1.10 45.59
CA LYS A 2 -40.60 2.31 44.83
C LYS A 2 -39.14 2.32 44.33
N LYS A 3 -38.48 1.16 44.17
CA LYS A 3 -37.06 1.11 43.71
C LYS A 3 -36.80 0.32 42.42
N ARG A 4 -37.82 -0.26 41.78
CA ARG A 4 -37.63 -1.17 40.63
C ARG A 4 -37.77 -0.49 39.26
N MET A 5 -38.21 0.77 39.21
CA MET A 5 -38.57 1.44 37.96
C MET A 5 -37.50 2.39 37.39
N ARG A 6 -36.41 2.64 38.14
CA ARG A 6 -35.33 3.54 37.67
C ARG A 6 -34.21 2.83 36.90
N LEU A 7 -34.11 1.51 36.98
CA LEU A 7 -33.07 0.75 36.29
C LEU A 7 -33.45 0.42 34.84
N SER A 8 -34.75 0.35 34.52
CA SER A 8 -35.22 -0.01 33.18
C SER A 8 -35.14 1.14 32.17
N VAL A 9 -35.20 2.40 32.63
CA VAL A 9 -35.09 3.59 31.77
C VAL A 9 -33.63 3.85 31.38
N PHE A 10 -32.67 3.55 32.27
CA PHE A 10 -31.24 3.68 31.96
C PHE A 10 -30.74 2.67 30.93
N MET A 11 -31.27 1.44 30.92
CA MET A 11 -30.92 0.42 29.93
C MET A 11 -31.51 0.72 28.53
N ALA A 12 -32.68 1.37 28.46
CA ALA A 12 -33.29 1.79 27.20
C ALA A 12 -32.54 2.97 26.55
N VAL A 13 -31.99 3.91 27.33
CA VAL A 13 -31.15 5.00 26.80
C VAL A 13 -29.78 4.49 26.36
N PHE A 14 -29.22 3.47 27.04
CA PHE A 14 -27.97 2.83 26.65
C PHE A 14 -28.09 2.00 25.36
N LEU A 15 -29.25 1.37 25.11
CA LEU A 15 -29.52 0.67 23.84
C LEU A 15 -29.83 1.61 22.66
N LEU A 16 -30.30 2.84 22.92
CA LEU A 16 -30.54 3.84 21.87
C LEU A 16 -29.25 4.61 21.48
N ALA A 17 -28.25 4.67 22.37
CA ALA A 17 -26.95 5.28 22.10
C ALA A 17 -25.99 4.41 21.24
N LEU A 18 -26.30 3.12 21.09
CA LEU A 18 -25.52 2.16 20.26
C LEU A 18 -25.88 2.18 18.77
N MET A 19 -26.90 2.95 18.37
CA MET A 19 -27.32 3.14 16.98
C MET A 19 -26.84 4.48 16.38
N LEU A 20 -25.99 5.22 17.09
CA LEU A 20 -25.29 6.34 16.48
C LEU A 20 -24.26 5.76 15.49
N PRO A 21 -24.30 6.12 14.20
CA PRO A 21 -23.20 5.78 13.32
C PRO A 21 -21.97 6.44 13.93
N PHE A 22 -20.97 5.63 14.31
CA PHE A 22 -19.65 6.14 14.61
C PHE A 22 -19.17 6.86 13.35
N SER A 23 -19.37 8.17 13.28
CA SER A 23 -18.74 9.02 12.28
C SER A 23 -17.25 9.05 12.61
N ASN A 24 -16.57 7.99 12.17
CA ASN A 24 -15.14 7.87 12.28
C ASN A 24 -14.51 8.97 11.41
N ALA A 25 -13.72 9.80 12.09
CA ALA A 25 -12.62 10.61 11.59
C ALA A 25 -12.55 10.82 10.07
N GLN A 26 -12.94 12.03 9.67
CA GLN A 26 -12.41 12.81 8.54
C GLN A 26 -11.55 12.01 7.55
N ALA A 27 -12.21 11.20 6.72
CA ALA A 27 -11.61 10.71 5.49
C ALA A 27 -11.31 11.93 4.62
N ALA A 28 -10.12 12.00 4.01
CA ALA A 28 -9.88 12.90 2.90
C ALA A 28 -11.05 12.72 1.93
N ALA A 29 -11.81 13.79 1.67
CA ALA A 29 -13.15 13.72 1.10
C ALA A 29 -13.11 13.40 -0.40
N LEU A 30 -12.69 12.19 -0.74
CA LEU A 30 -12.89 11.60 -2.05
C LEU A 30 -14.39 11.51 -2.29
N LYS A 31 -14.83 11.89 -3.48
CA LYS A 31 -16.22 11.68 -3.89
C LYS A 31 -16.50 10.19 -4.05
N ASP A 32 -17.78 9.83 -4.03
CA ASP A 32 -18.18 8.47 -4.34
C ASP A 32 -17.70 8.06 -5.73
N GLY A 33 -17.10 6.88 -5.83
CA GLY A 33 -16.42 6.45 -7.04
C GLY A 33 -15.51 5.25 -6.83
N THR A 34 -14.92 4.80 -7.92
CA THR A 34 -13.90 3.76 -7.91
C THR A 34 -12.58 4.37 -8.35
N TYR A 35 -11.51 4.04 -7.65
CA TYR A 35 -10.18 4.61 -7.83
C TYR A 35 -9.13 3.50 -7.89
N SER A 36 -8.02 3.76 -8.58
CA SER A 36 -6.77 3.03 -8.39
C SER A 36 -5.81 3.88 -7.57
N VAL A 37 -5.04 3.23 -6.70
CA VAL A 37 -4.07 3.89 -5.83
C VAL A 37 -2.83 3.01 -5.68
N ASN A 38 -1.65 3.59 -5.82
CA ASN A 38 -0.41 2.92 -5.49
C ASN A 38 -0.21 2.89 -3.97
N TYR A 39 0.51 1.88 -3.51
CA TYR A 39 0.84 1.73 -2.11
C TYR A 39 2.15 0.97 -1.97
N THR A 40 2.78 1.13 -0.82
CA THR A 40 3.96 0.39 -0.42
C THR A 40 3.66 -0.39 0.86
N VAL A 41 4.11 -1.64 0.91
CA VAL A 41 4.07 -2.43 2.14
C VAL A 41 5.38 -2.19 2.88
N LEU A 42 5.28 -1.63 4.09
CA LEU A 42 6.40 -1.31 4.96
C LEU A 42 6.51 -2.34 6.08
N LYS A 43 7.69 -2.37 6.72
CA LYS A 43 7.90 -3.11 7.97
C LYS A 43 7.03 -2.53 9.10
N ALA A 44 6.96 -3.26 10.22
CA ALA A 44 6.19 -2.84 11.40
C ALA A 44 6.59 -1.46 11.93
N GLU A 45 7.87 -1.11 11.82
CA GLU A 45 8.44 0.13 12.34
C GLU A 45 9.23 0.87 11.27
N GLY A 46 9.14 2.21 11.30
CA GLY A 46 9.84 3.10 10.37
C GLY A 46 9.24 3.14 8.96
N ASN A 47 10.07 3.52 7.99
CA ASN A 47 9.70 3.69 6.59
C ASN A 47 10.37 2.69 5.64
N ALA A 48 10.97 1.63 6.18
CA ALA A 48 11.63 0.61 5.38
C ALA A 48 10.61 -0.28 4.66
N VAL A 49 10.88 -0.56 3.39
CA VAL A 49 10.05 -1.47 2.58
C VAL A 49 10.14 -2.89 3.16
N SER A 50 8.99 -3.55 3.27
CA SER A 50 8.90 -4.95 3.70
C SER A 50 9.15 -5.88 2.52
N MET A 51 9.72 -7.06 2.78
CA MET A 51 9.78 -8.14 1.78
C MET A 51 8.38 -8.55 1.31
N ALA A 52 7.36 -8.36 2.14
CA ALA A 52 5.96 -8.58 1.77
C ALA A 52 5.52 -7.68 0.60
N ASN A 53 6.19 -6.56 0.36
CA ASN A 53 5.83 -5.64 -0.71
C ASN A 53 5.74 -6.34 -2.06
N ASP A 54 6.64 -7.25 -2.38
CA ASP A 54 6.66 -7.89 -3.70
C ASP A 54 5.49 -8.85 -3.93
N TYR A 55 4.82 -9.27 -2.85
CA TYR A 55 3.68 -10.20 -2.89
C TYR A 55 2.32 -9.52 -3.00
N TRP A 56 2.26 -8.22 -2.68
CA TRP A 56 1.07 -7.40 -2.78
C TRP A 56 1.13 -6.63 -4.10
N LEU A 57 0.24 -6.95 -5.05
CA LEU A 57 0.24 -6.35 -6.38
C LEU A 57 -0.31 -4.92 -6.33
N LYS A 58 0.26 -4.06 -7.19
CA LYS A 58 -0.12 -2.66 -7.34
C LYS A 58 -0.71 -2.42 -8.73
N PRO A 59 -1.60 -1.41 -8.89
CA PRO A 59 -2.20 -0.61 -7.81
C PRO A 59 -3.28 -1.40 -7.04
N ALA A 60 -3.67 -0.90 -5.87
CA ALA A 60 -4.90 -1.32 -5.21
C ALA A 60 -6.11 -0.60 -5.83
N LYS A 61 -7.29 -1.20 -5.70
CA LYS A 61 -8.56 -0.58 -6.07
C LYS A 61 -9.25 -0.07 -4.81
N VAL A 62 -9.71 1.17 -4.81
CA VAL A 62 -10.45 1.79 -3.71
C VAL A 62 -11.84 2.14 -4.20
N ILE A 63 -12.85 1.75 -3.44
CA ILE A 63 -14.25 2.08 -3.69
C ILE A 63 -14.71 2.99 -2.57
N VAL A 64 -15.18 4.18 -2.94
CA VAL A 64 -15.71 5.18 -2.02
C VAL A 64 -17.23 5.19 -2.19
N LYS A 65 -17.96 4.96 -1.08
CA LYS A 65 -19.42 4.99 -1.08
C LYS A 65 -19.95 5.58 0.22
N ASN A 66 -20.68 6.69 0.13
CA ASN A 66 -21.22 7.44 1.27
C ASN A 66 -20.12 7.72 2.32
N GLY A 67 -18.91 8.09 1.88
CA GLY A 67 -17.75 8.33 2.75
C GLY A 67 -17.07 7.08 3.33
N ASN A 68 -17.56 5.87 3.04
CA ASN A 68 -16.90 4.62 3.44
C ASN A 68 -15.86 4.22 2.39
N LEU A 69 -14.65 3.85 2.85
CA LEU A 69 -13.55 3.44 1.99
C LEU A 69 -13.39 1.93 2.03
N THR A 70 -13.64 1.27 0.90
CA THR A 70 -13.40 -0.16 0.73
C THR A 70 -12.17 -0.37 -0.16
N VAL A 71 -11.14 -1.02 0.38
CA VAL A 71 -9.90 -1.32 -0.35
C VAL A 71 -9.94 -2.75 -0.84
N GLN A 72 -9.59 -2.95 -2.11
CA GLN A 72 -9.40 -4.25 -2.74
C GLN A 72 -7.95 -4.38 -3.22
N MET A 73 -7.32 -5.51 -2.89
CA MET A 73 -5.92 -5.77 -3.23
C MET A 73 -5.68 -7.21 -3.62
N THR A 74 -4.77 -7.41 -4.57
CA THR A 74 -4.40 -8.74 -5.06
C THR A 74 -3.10 -9.19 -4.42
N ILE A 75 -3.10 -10.40 -3.87
CA ILE A 75 -1.94 -11.04 -3.25
C ILE A 75 -1.49 -12.18 -4.17
N LYS A 76 -0.22 -12.17 -4.59
CA LYS A 76 0.43 -13.30 -5.29
C LYS A 76 1.05 -14.27 -4.29
N ASN A 77 1.33 -15.49 -4.74
CA ASN A 77 1.74 -16.60 -3.88
C ASN A 77 0.74 -16.78 -2.73
N SER A 78 -0.55 -16.74 -3.06
CA SER A 78 -1.64 -16.75 -2.09
C SER A 78 -1.53 -17.89 -1.08
N SER A 79 -1.02 -19.05 -1.50
CA SER A 79 -0.81 -20.20 -0.62
C SER A 79 0.16 -19.95 0.55
N TRP A 80 1.04 -18.95 0.47
CA TRP A 80 2.03 -18.66 1.52
C TRP A 80 1.46 -17.75 2.60
N VAL A 81 0.60 -16.80 2.24
CA VAL A 81 -0.02 -15.87 3.20
C VAL A 81 -1.33 -16.49 3.68
N THR A 82 -1.28 -17.16 4.83
CA THR A 82 -2.38 -17.94 5.42
C THR A 82 -3.36 -17.06 6.18
N GLU A 83 -2.89 -15.99 6.82
CA GLU A 83 -3.73 -14.97 7.45
C GLU A 83 -3.37 -13.56 6.98
N PHE A 84 -4.39 -12.71 6.84
CA PHE A 84 -4.21 -11.28 6.61
C PHE A 84 -5.34 -10.51 7.29
N LYS A 85 -4.96 -9.85 8.39
CA LYS A 85 -5.84 -9.12 9.29
C LYS A 85 -5.53 -7.63 9.27
N VAL A 86 -6.56 -6.81 9.27
CA VAL A 86 -6.48 -5.34 9.26
C VAL A 86 -7.24 -4.75 10.45
N PRO A 87 -7.02 -3.47 10.81
CA PRO A 87 -7.74 -2.85 11.91
C PRO A 87 -9.25 -2.81 11.64
N GLY A 88 -10.05 -3.26 12.60
CA GLY A 88 -11.50 -3.27 12.53
C GLY A 88 -12.12 -3.68 13.86
N ASN A 89 -13.32 -3.19 14.16
CA ASN A 89 -14.09 -3.52 15.37
C ASN A 89 -13.31 -3.39 16.70
N GLY A 90 -12.44 -2.39 16.82
CA GLY A 90 -11.62 -2.16 18.02
C GLY A 90 -10.40 -3.08 18.18
N GLY A 91 -10.10 -3.90 17.17
CA GLY A 91 -8.94 -4.79 17.14
C GLY A 91 -8.49 -5.07 15.71
N TYR A 92 -8.23 -6.34 15.41
CA TYR A 92 -7.85 -6.81 14.08
C TYR A 92 -8.88 -7.83 13.59
N VAL A 93 -9.33 -7.67 12.34
CA VAL A 93 -10.30 -8.55 11.68
C VAL A 93 -9.72 -9.11 10.39
N ASP A 94 -10.08 -10.34 10.04
CA ASP A 94 -9.67 -10.95 8.78
C ASP A 94 -10.25 -10.20 7.57
N THR A 95 -9.43 -10.08 6.53
CA THR A 95 -9.89 -9.53 5.25
C THR A 95 -10.87 -10.48 4.56
N THR A 96 -11.83 -9.93 3.83
CA THR A 96 -12.78 -10.72 3.04
C THR A 96 -12.13 -11.16 1.73
N ILE A 97 -12.14 -12.45 1.42
CA ILE A 97 -11.66 -12.96 0.12
C ILE A 97 -12.79 -12.80 -0.91
N LEU A 98 -12.56 -12.03 -1.97
CA LEU A 98 -13.52 -11.84 -3.05
C LEU A 98 -13.36 -12.87 -4.16
N SER A 99 -12.13 -13.27 -4.47
CA SER A 99 -11.85 -14.28 -5.48
C SER A 99 -10.48 -14.93 -5.27
N THR A 100 -10.33 -16.15 -5.77
CA THR A 100 -9.08 -16.92 -5.71
C THR A 100 -8.79 -17.54 -7.07
N ASN A 101 -7.57 -17.35 -7.57
CA ASN A 101 -7.06 -18.00 -8.77
C ASN A 101 -5.98 -19.02 -8.39
N LYS A 102 -6.36 -20.30 -8.35
CA LYS A 102 -5.45 -21.40 -8.00
C LYS A 102 -4.31 -21.58 -9.02
N LYS A 103 -4.59 -21.36 -10.31
CA LYS A 103 -3.60 -21.56 -11.39
C LYS A 103 -2.49 -20.52 -11.34
N ALA A 104 -2.85 -19.26 -11.11
CA ALA A 104 -1.90 -18.16 -10.95
C ALA A 104 -1.38 -18.03 -9.50
N ASN A 105 -1.89 -18.83 -8.57
CA ASN A 105 -1.65 -18.72 -7.13
C ASN A 105 -1.85 -17.27 -6.61
N THR A 106 -2.98 -16.64 -6.97
CA THR A 106 -3.33 -15.30 -6.53
C THR A 106 -4.70 -15.27 -5.85
N ARG A 107 -4.94 -14.26 -5.02
CA ARG A 107 -6.28 -13.96 -4.46
C ARG A 107 -6.55 -12.47 -4.44
N LEU A 108 -7.81 -12.10 -4.58
CA LEU A 108 -8.30 -10.74 -4.37
C LEU A 108 -8.96 -10.67 -2.99
N VAL A 109 -8.49 -9.76 -2.14
CA VAL A 109 -9.05 -9.52 -0.82
C VAL A 109 -9.64 -8.13 -0.71
N GLN A 110 -10.54 -7.94 0.24
CA GLN A 110 -11.26 -6.70 0.50
C GLN A 110 -11.31 -6.40 2.00
N PHE A 111 -11.21 -5.12 2.35
CA PHE A 111 -11.47 -4.63 3.71
C PHE A 111 -11.92 -3.18 3.74
N GLN A 112 -12.47 -2.75 4.87
CA GLN A 112 -12.80 -1.36 5.15
C GLN A 112 -11.59 -0.61 5.72
N ALA A 113 -11.30 0.57 5.20
CA ALA A 113 -10.27 1.47 5.70
C ALA A 113 -10.91 2.71 6.32
N GLN A 114 -10.34 3.21 7.42
CA GLN A 114 -10.78 4.48 8.00
C GLN A 114 -10.21 5.69 7.25
N SER A 115 -8.97 5.57 6.78
CA SER A 115 -8.27 6.62 6.04
C SER A 115 -7.15 5.98 5.21
N LEU A 116 -6.83 6.58 4.06
CA LEU A 116 -5.66 6.24 3.26
C LEU A 116 -4.45 7.11 3.60
N SER A 117 -4.64 8.22 4.33
CA SER A 117 -3.61 9.21 4.65
C SER A 117 -2.63 8.75 5.71
N LYS A 118 -2.97 7.70 6.46
CA LYS A 118 -2.10 7.09 7.47
C LYS A 118 -1.81 5.64 7.09
N PRO A 119 -0.60 5.13 7.38
CA PRO A 119 -0.31 3.73 7.17
C PRO A 119 -1.27 2.83 7.95
N ILE A 120 -1.84 1.83 7.28
CA ILE A 120 -2.72 0.84 7.91
C ILE A 120 -1.86 -0.29 8.47
N THR A 121 -1.69 -0.31 9.79
CA THR A 121 -0.96 -1.39 10.48
C THR A 121 -1.79 -2.68 10.39
N SER A 122 -1.21 -3.73 9.83
CA SER A 122 -1.89 -4.99 9.52
C SER A 122 -1.06 -6.17 10.03
N LYS A 123 -1.70 -7.29 10.31
CA LYS A 123 -1.05 -8.53 10.73
C LYS A 123 -1.16 -9.57 9.63
N ILE A 124 -0.07 -10.28 9.36
CA ILE A 124 -0.05 -11.39 8.42
C ILE A 124 0.58 -12.61 9.08
N HIS A 125 0.12 -13.78 8.69
CA HIS A 125 0.75 -15.05 9.01
C HIS A 125 1.24 -15.67 7.71
N VAL A 126 2.49 -16.12 7.69
CA VAL A 126 3.14 -16.65 6.48
C VAL A 126 3.66 -18.04 6.78
N THR A 127 3.18 -19.01 6.02
CA THR A 127 3.55 -20.42 6.16
C THR A 127 4.03 -20.99 4.82
N VAL A 128 5.24 -21.55 4.79
CA VAL A 128 5.83 -22.23 3.62
C VAL A 128 6.31 -23.62 4.04
N LYS A 129 5.42 -24.61 3.88
CA LYS A 129 5.66 -26.00 4.34
C LYS A 129 6.94 -26.63 3.78
N SER A 130 7.31 -26.31 2.54
CA SER A 130 8.51 -26.86 1.90
C SER A 130 9.81 -26.30 2.48
N ALA A 131 9.76 -25.20 3.23
CA ALA A 131 10.90 -24.53 3.83
C ALA A 131 10.84 -24.52 5.37
N ASP A 132 9.89 -25.25 5.96
CA ASP A 132 9.61 -25.22 7.41
C ASP A 132 9.51 -23.80 7.98
N TYR A 133 8.85 -22.92 7.22
CA TYR A 133 8.72 -21.51 7.56
C TYR A 133 7.31 -21.25 8.08
N ASP A 134 7.19 -20.70 9.29
CA ASP A 134 5.90 -20.34 9.88
C ASP A 134 6.05 -19.15 10.84
N HIS A 135 5.61 -17.97 10.39
CA HIS A 135 5.88 -16.72 11.10
C HIS A 135 4.76 -15.69 10.99
N ASP A 136 4.53 -15.01 12.11
CA ASP A 136 3.69 -13.82 12.19
C ASP A 136 4.50 -12.54 11.95
N TYR A 137 3.92 -11.63 11.17
CA TYR A 137 4.48 -10.31 10.94
C TYR A 137 3.43 -9.22 11.12
N THR A 138 3.89 -8.08 11.62
CA THR A 138 3.18 -6.82 11.47
C THR A 138 3.77 -6.06 10.30
N ILE A 139 2.90 -5.56 9.42
CA ILE A 139 3.24 -4.76 8.25
C ILE A 139 2.44 -3.45 8.27
N GLN A 140 2.91 -2.44 7.56
CA GLN A 140 2.10 -1.23 7.35
C GLN A 140 1.80 -1.03 5.86
N LEU A 141 0.54 -0.79 5.53
CA LEU A 141 0.11 -0.46 4.17
C LEU A 141 0.08 1.06 4.04
N LYS A 142 1.08 1.63 3.37
CA LYS A 142 1.19 3.07 3.14
C LYS A 142 0.72 3.40 1.72
N PHE A 143 -0.45 4.03 1.62
CA PHE A 143 -1.01 4.48 0.35
C PHE A 143 -0.37 5.80 -0.08
N ASP A 144 -0.23 5.98 -1.38
CA ASP A 144 0.21 7.23 -1.98
C ASP A 144 -1.02 7.96 -2.55
N GLU A 145 -1.57 8.92 -1.79
CA GLU A 145 -2.75 9.67 -2.19
C GLU A 145 -2.53 10.49 -3.48
N SER A 146 -1.29 10.89 -3.76
CA SER A 146 -0.96 11.62 -5.00
C SER A 146 -1.10 10.76 -6.25
N SER A 147 -1.08 9.42 -6.08
CA SER A 147 -1.24 8.45 -7.15
C SER A 147 -2.69 8.06 -7.44
N ILE A 148 -3.67 8.62 -6.71
CA ILE A 148 -5.09 8.29 -6.86
C ILE A 148 -5.56 8.67 -8.26
N LYS A 149 -6.10 7.70 -9.00
CA LYS A 149 -6.71 7.88 -10.32
C LYS A 149 -8.13 7.35 -10.33
N SER A 150 -9.08 8.16 -10.79
CA SER A 150 -10.47 7.70 -10.96
C SER A 150 -10.53 6.62 -12.04
N LEU A 151 -11.12 5.49 -11.71
CA LEU A 151 -11.51 4.46 -12.65
C LEU A 151 -12.97 4.74 -13.01
N SER A 152 -13.19 5.60 -14.01
CA SER A 152 -14.55 5.81 -14.53
C SER A 152 -15.16 4.46 -14.90
N SER A 153 -16.38 4.22 -14.43
CA SER A 153 -17.17 3.04 -14.73
C SER A 153 -17.57 3.04 -16.21
N ASN A 154 -16.61 2.80 -17.12
CA ASN A 154 -16.95 2.40 -18.47
C ASN A 154 -17.33 0.91 -18.39
N SER A 155 -18.61 0.66 -18.12
CA SER A 155 -19.22 -0.65 -18.31
C SER A 155 -19.13 -1.00 -19.79
N ALA A 156 -18.06 -1.67 -20.19
CA ALA A 156 -17.97 -2.41 -21.44
C ALA A 156 -17.02 -3.60 -21.24
N ASN A 157 -17.65 -4.72 -20.93
CA ASN A 157 -17.28 -6.08 -21.31
C ASN A 157 -15.95 -6.22 -22.09
N GLN A 158 -14.90 -6.74 -21.46
CA GLN A 158 -13.84 -7.44 -22.18
C GLN A 158 -13.65 -8.83 -21.57
N SER A 159 -14.30 -9.78 -22.22
CA SER A 159 -13.98 -11.20 -22.23
C SER A 159 -13.38 -11.53 -23.60
N ALA A 160 -12.38 -12.42 -23.59
CA ALA A 160 -11.63 -13.00 -24.71
C ALA A 160 -10.62 -12.05 -25.41
N GLY A 161 -9.40 -12.47 -25.74
CA GLY A 161 -8.96 -13.82 -26.04
C GLY A 161 -7.47 -14.06 -25.83
N ALA A 162 -7.16 -15.35 -25.78
CA ALA A 162 -5.86 -15.95 -25.71
C ALA A 162 -5.14 -15.98 -27.08
N ALA A 163 -3.91 -16.48 -27.02
CA ALA A 163 -3.09 -17.04 -28.11
C ALA A 163 -2.16 -16.07 -28.86
N GLU A 164 -0.91 -16.04 -28.38
CA GLU A 164 0.26 -16.64 -29.04
C GLU A 164 0.30 -16.62 -30.59
N SER A 165 1.36 -16.01 -31.12
CA SER A 165 1.96 -16.39 -32.41
C SER A 165 3.43 -15.99 -32.43
N GLN A 166 4.27 -17.01 -32.48
CA GLN A 166 5.70 -16.98 -32.70
C GLN A 166 6.04 -16.82 -34.20
N GLN A 167 7.13 -16.06 -34.47
CA GLN A 167 8.24 -16.41 -35.40
C GLN A 167 8.04 -16.18 -36.92
N PRO A 168 9.09 -16.14 -37.80
CA PRO A 168 10.55 -15.90 -37.67
C PRO A 168 11.12 -14.79 -38.59
N SER A 169 12.39 -14.40 -38.38
CA SER A 169 13.32 -14.18 -39.51
C SER A 169 14.78 -14.52 -39.15
N LYS A 170 15.42 -15.22 -40.09
CA LYS A 170 16.75 -15.88 -40.12
C LYS A 170 17.89 -14.86 -40.18
N GLU A 171 18.95 -15.01 -39.37
CA GLU A 171 20.25 -15.68 -39.65
C GLU A 171 21.17 -14.98 -40.66
N SER A 172 22.31 -14.45 -40.17
CA SER A 172 23.62 -14.51 -40.84
C SER A 172 24.76 -14.33 -39.82
N THR A 173 25.39 -15.46 -39.50
CA THR A 173 26.84 -15.75 -39.41
C THR A 173 27.83 -14.62 -39.06
N ASN A 174 28.54 -14.77 -37.93
CA ASN A 174 29.98 -15.04 -37.92
C ASN A 174 30.47 -15.39 -36.50
N LYS A 175 31.23 -16.49 -36.40
CA LYS A 175 31.81 -17.06 -35.19
C LYS A 175 33.31 -17.24 -35.42
N ALA A 176 34.12 -16.69 -34.52
CA ALA A 176 35.52 -17.01 -34.22
C ALA A 176 35.85 -16.26 -32.90
N ASP A 177 36.65 -16.72 -31.95
CA ASP A 177 37.12 -18.01 -31.48
C ASP A 177 37.72 -17.75 -30.07
N SER A 178 37.53 -18.72 -29.16
CA SER A 178 38.34 -19.10 -27.99
C SER A 178 38.98 -18.10 -26.98
N SER A 179 38.42 -18.17 -25.75
CA SER A 179 39.06 -18.58 -24.47
C SER A 179 39.89 -17.62 -23.57
N THR A 180 39.52 -17.65 -22.27
CA THR A 180 40.38 -17.70 -21.04
C THR A 180 40.28 -16.53 -20.02
N THR A 181 39.57 -16.84 -18.92
CA THR A 181 39.94 -16.72 -17.48
C THR A 181 40.42 -15.40 -16.82
N LYS A 182 39.66 -15.06 -15.75
CA LYS A 182 39.98 -14.40 -14.47
C LYS A 182 39.96 -12.86 -14.32
N GLN A 183 39.37 -12.53 -13.16
CA GLN A 183 39.61 -11.43 -12.23
C GLN A 183 38.69 -10.20 -12.24
N GLU A 184 38.10 -10.06 -11.06
CA GLU A 184 37.45 -8.95 -10.41
C GLU A 184 38.41 -7.77 -10.23
N GLU A 185 38.00 -6.57 -10.65
CA GLU A 185 38.39 -5.30 -10.03
C GLU A 185 37.31 -4.22 -10.25
N ASN A 186 36.95 -3.58 -9.16
CA ASN A 186 36.10 -2.39 -9.03
C ASN A 186 36.93 -1.13 -9.32
N PRO A 187 36.36 -0.11 -9.99
CA PRO A 187 36.67 1.25 -9.60
C PRO A 187 35.45 2.11 -9.26
N GLN A 188 35.69 2.94 -8.26
CA GLN A 188 34.84 3.94 -7.62
C GLN A 188 34.11 4.92 -8.55
N THR A 189 32.90 5.29 -8.10
CA THR A 189 32.19 6.58 -8.21
C THR A 189 32.68 7.58 -9.26
N GLY A 190 31.96 7.61 -10.38
CA GLY A 190 31.81 8.78 -11.24
C GLY A 190 30.57 9.57 -10.82
N ASP A 191 30.79 10.61 -10.05
CA ASP A 191 29.81 11.59 -9.60
C ASP A 191 29.35 12.44 -10.81
N THR A 192 28.11 12.28 -11.25
CA THR A 192 27.47 13.21 -12.20
C THR A 192 26.24 13.81 -11.53
N SER A 193 26.55 14.76 -10.65
CA SER A 193 25.64 15.66 -9.95
C SER A 193 24.64 16.38 -10.89
N GLN A 194 23.34 16.11 -10.74
CA GLN A 194 22.26 17.05 -11.13
C GLN A 194 22.06 18.13 -10.04
N THR A 195 23.15 18.70 -9.53
CA THR A 195 23.15 19.77 -8.51
C THR A 195 23.08 21.16 -9.16
N GLY A 196 22.37 21.28 -10.29
CA GLY A 196 22.23 22.52 -11.06
C GLY A 196 21.19 23.50 -10.52
N TRP A 197 20.34 23.09 -9.56
CA TRP A 197 19.27 23.95 -9.02
C TRP A 197 19.40 24.25 -7.52
N LEU A 198 20.33 23.63 -6.81
CA LEU A 198 20.52 23.81 -5.35
C LEU A 198 21.54 24.88 -4.97
N LEU A 199 22.28 25.48 -5.91
CA LEU A 199 23.24 26.56 -5.63
C LEU A 199 22.67 27.99 -5.70
N VAL A 200 21.41 28.17 -6.09
CA VAL A 200 20.80 29.51 -6.20
C VAL A 200 20.13 29.98 -4.90
N LEU A 201 19.81 29.08 -3.96
CA LEU A 201 19.11 29.44 -2.72
C LEU A 201 20.03 29.75 -1.51
N VAL A 202 21.33 29.46 -1.58
CA VAL A 202 22.26 29.69 -0.45
C VAL A 202 22.86 31.10 -0.45
N LEU A 203 22.90 31.80 -1.58
CA LEU A 203 23.53 33.13 -1.66
C LEU A 203 22.60 34.31 -1.31
N CYS A 204 21.27 34.11 -1.27
CA CYS A 204 20.34 35.18 -0.89
C CYS A 204 20.09 35.30 0.63
N SER A 205 20.46 34.31 1.45
CA SER A 205 20.17 34.35 2.90
C SER A 205 21.28 34.99 3.77
N GLY A 206 22.51 35.10 3.26
CA GLY A 206 23.64 35.69 3.99
C GLY A 206 23.66 37.22 4.06
N GLY A 207 22.98 37.92 3.14
CA GLY A 207 23.01 39.38 3.05
C GLY A 207 22.09 40.12 4.03
N PHE A 208 21.14 39.43 4.67
CA PHE A 208 20.11 40.09 5.49
C PHE A 208 20.43 40.10 7.00
N LEU A 209 21.44 39.35 7.46
CA LEU A 209 21.81 39.29 8.88
C LEU A 209 23.00 40.19 9.28
N ALA A 210 23.71 40.77 8.32
CA ALA A 210 24.88 41.63 8.60
C ALA A 210 24.56 43.14 8.79
N ARG A 211 23.29 43.56 8.79
CA ARG A 211 22.92 44.97 9.07
C ARG A 211 22.36 45.24 10.47
N LYS A 212 22.20 44.21 11.33
CA LYS A 212 21.60 44.40 12.67
C LYS A 212 22.58 44.27 13.85
N TRP A 213 23.89 44.17 13.60
CA TRP A 213 24.90 43.97 14.67
C TRP A 213 26.01 45.03 14.74
N ILE A 214 25.85 46.18 14.05
CA ILE A 214 26.78 47.35 14.15
C ILE A 214 26.08 48.56 14.79
N ILE A 215 25.04 48.36 15.61
CA ILE A 215 24.48 49.41 16.48
C ILE A 215 24.14 48.83 17.85
N LYS A 216 25.13 48.32 18.59
CA LYS A 216 25.21 48.37 20.06
C LYS A 216 26.49 47.71 20.55
N HIS A 217 27.52 48.53 20.75
CA HIS A 217 28.38 48.65 21.94
C HIS A 217 29.73 49.22 21.55
#